data_AF-A0A5K1FDI1-F1
#
_entry.id   AF-A0A5K1FDI1-F1
#
_cell.length_a   1.000
_cell.length_b   1.000
_cell.length_c   1.000
_cell.angle_alpha   90.00
_cell.angle_beta   90.00
_cell.angle_gamma   90.00
#
_symmetry.space_group_name_H-M   'P 1'
#
loop_
_entity.id
_entity.type
_entity.pdbx_description
1 polymer ?
#
loop_
_entity_poly.entity_id
_entity_poly.type
_entity_poly.pdbx_seq_one_letter_code
_entity_poly.pdbx_strand_id
1 'polypeptide(L)'
;EAMIKDTLERTTEPGLNLKGYLQAAYIHPVFKDDEDDDAVSGVVHEPEDTLVPTKRQSRRNTPLPSKYSSSSSSLLDVHEQP
;
A
#
# COMPACT_ATOMS: atom_id res chain seq x y z
N GLU A 1 13.67 -6.19 -31.47
CA GLU A 1 14.60 -5.78 -30.39
C GLU A 1 14.54 -6.69 -29.17
N ALA A 2 13.36 -6.95 -28.60
CA ALA A 2 13.22 -7.82 -27.43
C ALA A 2 13.92 -9.20 -27.57
N MET A 3 13.66 -9.92 -28.67
CA MET A 3 14.31 -11.22 -28.92
C MET A 3 15.83 -11.12 -29.14
N ILE A 4 16.30 -10.00 -29.69
CA ILE A 4 17.73 -9.78 -29.93
C ILE A 4 18.44 -9.57 -28.59
N LYS A 5 17.84 -8.79 -27.68
CA LYS A 5 18.37 -8.56 -26.33
C LYS A 5 18.36 -9.84 -25.48
N ASP A 6 17.24 -10.56 -25.49
CA ASP A 6 17.12 -11.85 -24.77
C ASP A 6 18.18 -12.87 -25.21
N THR A 7 18.44 -12.97 -26.52
CA THR A 7 19.45 -13.89 -27.05
C THR A 7 20.87 -13.46 -26.66
N LEU A 8 21.16 -12.16 -26.68
CA LEU A 8 22.46 -11.62 -26.31
C LEU A 8 22.74 -11.88 -24.82
N GLU A 9 21.80 -11.54 -23.93
CA GLU A 9 21.92 -11.73 -22.49
C GLU A 9 22.11 -13.20 -22.12
N ARG A 10 21.37 -14.12 -22.76
CA ARG A 10 21.54 -15.55 -22.54
C ARG A 10 22.90 -16.08 -22.99
N THR A 11 23.56 -15.38 -23.92
CA THR A 11 24.90 -15.73 -24.40
C THR A 11 25.99 -15.16 -23.47
N THR A 12 25.79 -13.95 -22.95
CA THR A 12 26.75 -13.28 -22.05
C THR A 12 26.69 -13.82 -20.64
N GLU A 13 25.50 -14.13 -20.13
CA GLU A 13 25.26 -14.58 -18.76
C GLU A 13 24.39 -15.85 -18.71
N PRO A 14 24.94 -17.01 -19.13
CA PRO A 14 24.17 -18.26 -19.25
C PRO A 14 23.69 -18.83 -17.91
N GLY A 15 24.24 -18.36 -16.77
CA GLY A 15 23.88 -18.80 -15.42
C GLY A 15 22.96 -17.84 -14.65
N LEU A 16 22.45 -16.77 -15.29
CA LEU A 16 21.64 -15.77 -14.61
C LEU A 16 20.32 -16.38 -14.11
N ASN A 17 20.10 -16.37 -12.79
CA ASN A 17 18.83 -16.74 -12.19
C ASN A 17 17.83 -15.58 -12.28
N LEU A 18 17.17 -15.45 -13.43
CA LEU A 18 16.23 -14.37 -13.71
C LEU A 18 15.08 -14.32 -12.68
N LYS A 19 14.59 -15.48 -12.21
CA LYS A 19 13.55 -15.54 -11.20
C LYS A 19 14.01 -14.95 -9.87
N GLY A 20 15.20 -15.35 -9.40
CA GLY A 20 15.78 -14.83 -8.17
C GLY A 20 15.98 -13.32 -8.24
N TYR A 21 16.57 -12.86 -9.34
CA TYR A 21 16.83 -11.44 -9.59
C TYR A 21 15.55 -10.58 -9.56
N LEU A 22 14.45 -11.05 -10.16
CA LEU A 22 13.21 -10.28 -10.24
C LEU A 22 12.30 -10.45 -9.01
N GLN A 23 12.54 -11.43 -8.14
CA GLN A 23 11.64 -11.79 -7.04
C GLN A 23 11.40 -10.64 -6.05
N ALA A 24 12.46 -9.88 -5.71
CA ALA A 24 12.36 -8.76 -4.78
C ALA A 24 12.34 -7.39 -5.47
N ALA A 25 12.45 -7.31 -6.80
CA ALA A 25 12.68 -6.06 -7.53
C ALA A 25 11.57 -5.02 -7.32
N TYR A 26 10.31 -5.46 -7.18
CA TYR A 26 9.12 -4.60 -7.10
C TYR A 26 8.42 -4.61 -5.73
N ILE A 27 9.07 -5.16 -4.71
CA ILE A 27 8.56 -5.08 -3.34
C ILE A 27 8.72 -3.62 -2.88
N HIS A 28 7.67 -3.05 -2.32
CA HIS A 28 7.72 -1.69 -1.76
C HIS A 28 8.82 -1.64 -0.68
N PRO A 29 9.64 -0.58 -0.58
CA PRO A 29 10.75 -0.51 0.37
C PRO A 29 10.37 -0.83 1.82
N VAL A 30 9.18 -0.38 2.26
CA VAL A 30 8.62 -0.68 3.59
C VAL A 30 8.44 -2.18 3.87
N PHE A 31 8.27 -2.99 2.82
CA PHE A 31 8.09 -4.44 2.91
C PHE A 31 9.31 -5.23 2.42
N LYS A 32 10.39 -4.56 2.00
CA LYS A 32 11.65 -5.24 1.74
C LYS A 32 12.32 -5.45 3.09
N ASP A 33 12.40 -6.70 3.54
CA ASP A 33 13.22 -7.05 4.71
C ASP A 33 14.70 -6.80 4.37
N ASP A 34 15.46 -6.27 5.34
CA ASP A 34 16.86 -5.84 5.21
C ASP A 34 17.87 -7.00 4.99
N GLU A 35 17.42 -8.19 4.54
CA GLU A 35 18.31 -9.36 4.38
C GLU A 35 19.19 -9.30 3.11
N ASP A 36 18.86 -8.44 2.14
CA ASP A 36 19.70 -8.20 0.95
C ASP A 36 20.43 -6.84 1.08
N ASP A 37 21.42 -6.85 1.98
CA ASP A 37 22.36 -5.76 2.25
C ASP A 37 23.40 -5.65 1.12
N ASP A 38 22.97 -5.36 -0.10
CA ASP A 38 23.89 -4.91 -1.16
C ASP A 38 23.18 -3.97 -2.16
N ALA A 39 23.48 -2.68 -1.98
CA ALA A 39 23.40 -1.61 -2.98
C ALA A 39 22.02 -1.20 -3.51
N VAL A 40 21.23 -0.51 -2.66
CA VAL A 40 20.80 0.88 -2.94
C VAL A 40 20.00 1.37 -1.74
N SER A 41 20.71 2.07 -0.85
CA SER A 41 20.13 2.83 0.26
C SER A 41 18.88 3.56 -0.19
N GLY A 42 17.79 3.33 0.55
CA GLY A 42 16.46 3.86 0.30
C GLY A 42 16.49 5.35 -0.03
N VAL A 43 16.16 5.69 -1.27
CA VAL A 43 15.46 6.95 -1.52
C VAL A 43 14.05 6.72 -0.98
N VAL A 44 13.89 6.97 0.31
CA VAL A 44 12.58 7.19 0.92
C VAL A 44 12.05 8.43 0.21
N HIS A 45 11.29 8.21 -0.87
CA HIS A 45 10.42 9.23 -1.41
C HIS A 45 9.30 9.36 -0.37
N GLU A 46 9.56 10.16 0.67
CA GLU A 46 8.51 10.63 1.56
C GLU A 46 7.55 11.42 0.66
N PRO A 47 6.31 10.97 0.46
CA PRO A 47 5.33 11.85 -0.12
C PRO A 47 5.11 12.93 0.93
N GLU A 48 5.58 14.15 0.64
CA GLU A 48 5.20 15.39 1.32
C GLU A 48 3.69 15.65 1.08
N ASP A 49 2.84 14.71 1.53
CA ASP A 49 1.41 14.81 1.45
C ASP A 49 0.96 15.61 2.66
N THR A 50 1.04 16.94 2.55
CA THR A 50 0.41 17.84 3.50
C THR A 50 -1.08 17.50 3.56
N LEU A 51 -1.50 16.79 4.61
CA LEU A 51 -2.87 16.34 4.78
C LEU A 51 -3.78 17.57 4.91
N VAL A 52 -4.51 17.90 3.84
CA VAL A 52 -5.50 18.98 3.84
C VAL A 52 -6.73 18.50 4.60
N PRO A 53 -7.12 19.14 5.72
CA PRO A 53 -8.32 18.76 6.45
C PRO A 53 -9.56 18.97 5.57
N THR A 54 -10.19 17.90 5.10
CA THR A 54 -11.45 18.00 4.36
C THR A 54 -12.63 17.71 5.29
N LYS A 55 -13.56 18.67 5.39
CA LYS A 55 -14.79 18.49 6.17
C LYS A 55 -15.91 18.00 5.25
N ARG A 56 -16.27 16.72 5.35
CA ARG A 56 -17.46 16.16 4.69
C ARG A 56 -18.69 16.42 5.56
N GLN A 57 -19.59 17.30 5.13
CA GLN A 57 -20.93 17.37 5.71
C GLN A 57 -21.75 16.21 5.15
N SER A 58 -21.86 15.11 5.89
CA SER A 58 -22.87 14.09 5.58
C SER A 58 -24.24 14.67 5.92
N ARG A 59 -24.89 15.29 4.94
CA ARG A 59 -26.34 15.43 5.01
C ARG A 59 -26.87 14.05 4.68
N ARG A 60 -27.50 13.40 5.66
CA ARG A 60 -28.29 12.16 5.53
C ARG A 60 -29.48 12.35 4.57
N ASN A 61 -29.23 12.81 3.36
CA ASN A 61 -30.24 12.99 2.33
C ASN A 61 -30.05 11.91 1.29
N THR A 62 -30.14 10.65 1.73
CA THR A 62 -30.69 9.63 0.84
C THR A 62 -32.21 9.86 0.86
N PRO A 63 -32.86 10.12 -0.28
CA PRO A 63 -34.28 10.49 -0.32
C PRO A 63 -35.22 9.39 0.21
N LEU A 64 -34.74 8.17 0.43
CA LEU A 64 -35.48 7.12 1.14
C LEU A 64 -34.82 6.78 2.49
N PRO A 65 -35.59 6.73 3.59
CA PRO A 65 -35.13 6.14 4.83
C PRO A 65 -34.96 4.62 4.68
N SER A 66 -33.87 4.07 5.23
CA SER A 66 -33.69 2.62 5.29
C SER A 66 -34.74 2.00 6.22
N LYS A 67 -35.50 1.00 5.74
CA LYS A 67 -36.53 0.29 6.53
C LYS A 67 -35.98 -0.44 7.75
N TYR A 68 -34.68 -0.73 7.77
CA TYR A 68 -33.99 -1.39 8.86
C TYR A 68 -33.06 -0.39 9.54
N SER A 69 -33.64 0.52 10.33
CA SER A 69 -32.87 1.26 11.33
C SER A 69 -32.52 0.28 12.44
N SER A 70 -31.43 -0.47 12.26
CA SER A 70 -30.81 -1.21 13.35
C SER A 70 -30.46 -0.18 14.40
N SER A 71 -31.24 -0.16 15.48
CA SER A 71 -30.97 0.66 16.64
C SER A 71 -29.73 0.05 17.31
N SER A 72 -28.53 0.36 16.82
CA SER A 72 -27.35 0.26 17.66
C SER A 72 -27.46 1.40 18.66
N SER A 73 -28.20 1.12 19.72
CA SER A 73 -28.14 1.81 20.99
C SER A 73 -26.68 2.18 21.24
N SER A 74 -26.39 3.47 21.14
CA SER A 74 -25.08 4.01 21.49
C SER A 74 -24.73 3.46 22.86
N LEU A 75 -23.66 2.67 22.84
CA LEU A 75 -23.00 2.03 23.96
C LEU A 75 -22.96 2.98 25.17
N LEU A 76 -23.39 2.42 26.31
CA LEU A 76 -23.55 3.02 27.62
C LEU A 76 -22.42 4.00 27.98
N ASP A 77 -22.73 5.27 28.15
CA ASP A 77 -21.87 6.21 28.86
C ASP A 77 -22.25 6.15 30.35
N VAL A 78 -21.54 5.30 31.09
CA VAL A 78 -21.54 5.31 32.56
C VAL A 78 -20.59 6.42 32.96
N HIS A 79 -21.13 7.56 33.39
CA HIS A 79 -20.40 8.47 34.27
C HIS A 79 -21.12 8.57 35.60
N GLU A 80 -20.42 8.07 36.61
CA GLU A 80 -20.69 8.16 38.04
C GLU A 80 -20.24 9.54 38.57
N GLN A 81 -20.98 10.02 39.59
CA GLN A 81 -20.66 11.01 40.64
C GLN A 81 -20.97 12.51 40.45
N PRO A 82 -21.22 13.26 41.55
CA PRO A 82 -21.63 12.88 42.92
C PRO A 82 -23.07 13.29 43.28
#